data_AF-A0A2N7U0X6-F1
#
_entry.id   AF-A0A2N7U0X6-F1
#
_cell.length_a   1.000
_cell.length_b   1.000
_cell.length_c   1.000
_cell.angle_alpha   90.00
_cell.angle_beta   90.00
_cell.angle_gamma   90.00
#
_symmetry.space_group_name_H-M   'P 1'
#
loop_
_entity.id
_entity.type
_entity.pdbx_description
1 polymer ?
#
loop_
_entity_poly.entity_id
_entity_poly.type
_entity_poly.pdbx_seq_one_letter_code
_entity_poly.pdbx_strand_id
1 'polypeptide(L)' 'MQHPYIGMWVTDDDRIRHELLPDGRYDEARGTRESAYQGRYEVTGTHIDYWDDTGFTADGEFVDENTLHHGGMIFRRR' A
#
# COMPACT_ATOMS: atom_id res chain seq x y z
N MET A 1 -6.99 0.67 -14.88
CA MET A 1 -6.56 -0.75 -14.94
C MET A 1 -6.95 -1.35 -13.59
N GLN A 2 -7.79 -2.39 -13.57
CA GLN A 2 -8.19 -3.03 -12.31
C GLN A 2 -7.19 -4.15 -12.00
N HIS A 3 -6.40 -3.99 -10.95
CA HIS A 3 -5.51 -5.03 -10.44
C HIS A 3 -6.17 -5.72 -9.23
N PRO A 4 -5.87 -7.00 -8.97
CA PRO A 4 -6.53 -7.76 -7.90
C PRO A 4 -6.11 -7.32 -6.49
N TYR A 5 -5.09 -6.46 -6.37
CA TYR A 5 -4.50 -6.03 -5.10
C TYR A 5 -5.28 -4.93 -4.35
N ILE A 6 -6.39 -4.45 -4.91
CA ILE A 6 -7.27 -3.50 -4.21
C ILE A 6 -7.75 -4.11 -2.89
N GLY A 7 -7.74 -3.31 -1.83
CA GLY A 7 -8.14 -3.73 -0.49
C GLY A 7 -7.19 -3.25 0.60
N MET A 8 -7.43 -3.75 1.81
CA MET A 8 -6.69 -3.38 3.00
C MET A 8 -5.49 -4.30 3.20
N TRP A 9 -4.34 -3.69 3.47
CA TRP A 9 -3.07 -4.34 3.74
C TRP A 9 -2.60 -3.93 5.13
N VAL A 10 -2.29 -4.88 6.00
CA VAL A 10 -1.94 -4.60 7.39
C VAL A 10 -0.62 -5.26 7.75
N THR A 11 0.20 -4.61 8.56
CA THR A 11 1.39 -5.28 9.12
C THR A 11 0.98 -6.37 10.11
N ASP A 12 1.86 -7.35 10.35
CA ASP A 12 1.58 -8.49 11.23
C ASP A 12 1.18 -8.08 12.67
N ASP A 13 1.66 -6.92 13.12
CA ASP A 13 1.36 -6.33 14.43
C ASP A 13 0.10 -5.41 14.42
N ASP A 14 -0.65 -5.34 13.31
CA ASP A 14 -1.82 -4.46 13.04
C ASP A 14 -1.57 -2.96 13.25
N ARG A 15 -0.30 -2.55 13.40
CA ARG A 15 0.07 -1.15 13.70
C ARG A 15 -0.02 -0.23 12.51
N ILE A 16 0.13 -0.76 11.31
CA ILE A 16 0.07 0.02 10.07
C ILE A 16 -0.99 -0.62 9.18
N ARG A 17 -1.90 0.21 8.69
CA ARG A 17 -2.95 -0.16 7.75
C ARG A 17 -2.74 0.64 6.49
N HIS A 18 -2.69 -0.05 5.37
CA HIS A 18 -2.40 0.49 4.06
C HIS A 18 -3.52 0.04 3.12
N GLU A 19 -4.40 0.95 2.75
CA GLU A 19 -5.53 0.69 1.88
C GLU A 19 -5.20 1.08 0.44
N LEU A 20 -5.37 0.14 -0.49
CA LEU A 20 -5.33 0.40 -1.93
C LEU A 20 -6.75 0.58 -2.45
N LEU A 21 -7.07 1.78 -2.90
CA LEU A 21 -8.40 2.19 -3.37
C LEU A 21 -8.56 1.95 -4.88
N PRO A 22 -9.79 1.64 -5.36
CA PRO A 22 -10.05 1.31 -6.76
C PRO A 22 -9.82 2.47 -7.74
N ASP A 23 -9.71 3.70 -7.27
CA ASP A 23 -9.39 4.88 -8.08
C ASP A 23 -7.87 5.08 -8.30
N GLY A 24 -7.04 4.14 -7.84
CA GLY A 24 -5.58 4.22 -7.98
C GLY A 24 -4.92 5.09 -6.91
N ARG A 25 -5.60 5.29 -5.78
CA ARG A 25 -5.11 6.03 -4.62
C ARG A 25 -4.84 5.09 -3.46
N TYR A 26 -3.85 5.41 -2.63
CA TYR A 26 -3.62 4.68 -1.40
C TYR A 26 -3.78 5.60 -0.19
N ASP A 27 -4.15 4.99 0.94
CA ASP A 27 -4.17 5.61 2.27
C ASP A 27 -3.40 4.73 3.24
N GLU A 28 -2.45 5.31 3.97
CA GLU A 28 -1.72 4.60 5.02
C GLU A 28 -1.99 5.23 6.38
N ALA A 29 -2.62 4.49 7.28
CA ALA A 29 -2.79 4.84 8.68
C ALA A 29 -1.74 4.15 9.56
N ARG A 30 -1.15 4.89 10.50
CA ARG A 30 -0.17 4.38 11.47
C ARG A 30 -0.65 4.61 12.90
N GLY A 31 -1.01 3.53 13.59
CA GLY A 31 -1.50 3.59 14.98
C GLY A 31 -2.71 4.50 15.12
N THR A 32 -2.57 5.61 15.85
CA THR A 32 -3.64 6.60 16.08
C THR A 32 -3.69 7.70 15.02
N ARG A 33 -2.73 7.73 14.08
CA ARG A 33 -2.70 8.70 13.00
C ARG A 33 -3.34 8.07 11.76
N GLU A 34 -4.62 8.39 11.57
CA GLU A 34 -5.35 8.11 10.34
C GLU A 34 -4.74 8.94 9.20
N SER A 35 -4.64 8.36 7.99
CA SER A 35 -4.08 9.02 6.79
C SER A 35 -2.71 9.67 7.02
N ALA A 36 -1.77 8.89 7.56
CA ALA A 36 -0.39 9.33 7.74
C ALA A 36 0.30 9.63 6.41
N TYR A 37 0.04 8.83 5.38
CA TYR A 37 0.48 9.02 4.01
C TYR A 37 -0.64 8.72 3.03
N GLN A 38 -0.68 9.46 1.93
CA GLN A 38 -1.69 9.31 0.90
C GLN A 38 -1.17 9.80 -0.44
N GLY A 39 -1.57 9.11 -1.48
CA GLY A 39 -1.11 9.47 -2.81
C GLY A 39 -1.69 8.56 -3.86
N ARG A 40 -1.11 8.62 -5.05
CA ARG A 40 -1.42 7.71 -6.15
C ARG A 40 -0.45 6.55 -6.15
N TYR A 41 -0.90 5.43 -6.70
CA TYR A 41 -0.03 4.29 -6.96
C TYR A 41 -0.28 3.71 -8.36
N GLU A 42 0.67 2.93 -8.84
CA GLU A 42 0.57 2.23 -10.12
C GLU A 42 1.18 0.83 -9.96
N VAL A 43 0.50 -0.17 -10.52
CA VAL A 43 0.94 -1.56 -10.44
C VAL A 43 1.39 -2.03 -11.81
N THR A 44 2.62 -2.53 -11.90
CA THR A 44 3.21 -3.14 -13.08
C THR A 44 3.59 -4.59 -12.78
N GLY A 45 2.73 -5.53 -13.16
CA GLY A 45 2.92 -6.95 -12.84
C GLY A 45 2.76 -7.20 -11.33
N THR A 46 3.86 -7.49 -10.64
CA THR A 46 3.94 -7.63 -9.18
C THR A 46 4.58 -6.42 -8.50
N HIS A 47 5.13 -5.47 -9.26
CA HIS A 47 5.72 -4.25 -8.72
C HIS A 47 4.65 -3.17 -8.54
N ILE A 48 4.74 -2.39 -7.46
CA ILE A 48 3.88 -1.23 -7.20
C ILE A 48 4.74 0.00 -6.93
N ASP A 49 4.48 1.07 -7.66
CA ASP A 49 5.08 2.38 -7.47
C ASP A 49 4.07 3.31 -6.80
N TYR A 50 4.56 4.14 -5.88
CA TYR A 50 3.80 5.10 -5.10
C TYR A 50 4.33 6.50 -5.35
N TRP A 51 3.41 7.45 -5.50
CA TRP A 51 3.70 8.88 -5.50
C TRP A 51 2.79 9.55 -4.49
N ASP A 52 3.39 9.93 -3.37
CA ASP A 52 2.72 10.64 -2.29
C ASP A 52 2.47 12.11 -2.68
N ASP A 53 1.39 12.68 -2.16
CA ASP A 53 0.99 14.07 -2.44
C ASP A 53 2.03 15.09 -1.93
N THR A 54 2.90 14.70 -0.99
CA THR A 54 3.99 15.54 -0.48
C THR A 54 5.25 15.53 -1.36
N GLY A 55 5.26 14.73 -2.44
CA GLY A 55 6.37 14.63 -3.39
C GLY A 55 7.39 13.54 -3.08
N PHE A 56 7.07 12.62 -2.16
CA PHE A 56 7.86 11.41 -1.94
C PHE A 56 7.44 10.30 -2.91
N THR A 57 8.42 9.52 -3.36
CA THR A 57 8.17 8.31 -4.15
C THR A 57 8.62 7.09 -3.38
N ALA A 58 7.83 6.03 -3.43
CA ALA A 58 8.15 4.77 -2.81
C ALA A 58 7.80 3.62 -3.75
N ASP A 59 8.37 2.46 -3.48
CA ASP A 59 8.13 1.25 -4.26
C ASP A 59 7.78 0.08 -3.34
N GLY A 60 7.22 -0.97 -3.94
CA GLY A 60 6.92 -2.22 -3.27
C GLY A 60 6.72 -3.36 -4.26
N GLU A 61 6.70 -4.58 -3.73
CA GLU A 61 6.53 -5.79 -4.52
C GLU A 61 5.53 -6.74 -3.86
N PHE A 62 4.53 -7.17 -4.63
CA PHE A 62 3.61 -8.24 -4.27
C PHE A 62 4.35 -9.58 -4.44
N VAL A 63 4.78 -10.17 -3.33
CA VAL A 63 5.46 -11.47 -3.32
C VAL A 63 4.48 -12.61 -3.56
N ASP A 64 3.25 -12.44 -3.08
CA ASP A 64 2.11 -13.34 -3.35
C ASP A 64 0.79 -12.57 -3.27
N GLU A 65 -0.34 -13.26 -3.47
CA GLU A 65 -1.68 -12.65 -3.51
C GLU A 65 -2.07 -11.92 -2.22
N ASN A 66 -1.45 -12.29 -1.09
CA ASN A 66 -1.75 -11.77 0.24
C ASN A 66 -0.54 -11.16 0.94
N THR A 67 0.60 -10.98 0.26
CA THR A 67 1.81 -10.40 0.86
C THR A 67 2.42 -9.30 -0.02
N LEU A 68 2.54 -8.11 0.56
CA LEU A 68 3.17 -6.94 -0.05
C LEU A 68 4.42 -6.56 0.75
N HIS A 69 5.55 -6.47 0.08
CA HIS A 69 6.79 -5.93 0.62
C HIS A 69 6.92 -4.48 0.22
N HIS A 70 6.94 -3.56 1.18
CA HIS A 70 6.98 -2.13 0.92
C HIS A 70 7.76 -1.40 2.01
N GLY A 71 8.74 -0.56 1.63
CA GLY A 71 9.50 0.26 2.57
C GLY A 71 10.21 -0.52 3.68
N GLY A 72 10.62 -1.77 3.41
CA GLY A 72 11.22 -2.68 4.40
C GLY A 72 10.21 -3.32 5.36
N MET A 73 8.91 -3.10 5.15
CA MET A 73 7.82 -3.69 5.92
C MET A 73 7.12 -4.77 5.08
N ILE A 74 6.50 -5.72 5.78
CA ILE A 74 5.66 -6.76 5.18
C ILE A 74 4.22 -6.49 5.58
N PHE A 75 3.36 -6.32 4.59
CA PHE A 75 1.93 -6.19 4.76
C PHE A 75 1.23 -7.45 4.29
N ARG A 76 0.16 -7.80 5.01
CA ARG A 76 -0.73 -8.91 4.71
C ARG A 76 -2.09 -8.38 4.30
N ARG A 77 -2.71 -9.02 3.31
CA ARG A 77 -4.08 -8.70 2.94
C ARG A 77 -5.03 -9.06 4.08
N ARG A 78 -5.97 -8.16 4.38
CA ARG A 78 -7.03 -8.36 5.37
C ARG A 78 -8.33 -8.88 4.75
#